data_AF-A0A3E0UFE2-F1
#
_entry.id   AF-A0A3E0UFE2-F1
#
_cell.length_a   1.000
_cell.length_b   1.000
_cell.length_c   1.000
_cell.angle_alpha   90.00
_cell.angle_beta   90.00
_cell.angle_gamma   90.00
#
_symmetry.space_group_name_H-M   'P 1'
#
loop_
_entity.id
_entity.type
_entity.pdbx_description
1 polymer ?
#
loop_
_entity_poly.entity_id
_entity_poly.type
_entity_poly.pdbx_seq_one_letter_code
_entity_poly.pdbx_strand_id
1 'polypeptide(L)'
;MRYQSFNKRRKKPYAIKKTSIKDENIDRQIIAIHHAIAKKLLADTHCVQKVKNKLEQQLDEKKIRYSHFINWYSILEMIDQPEVFLNAMIEDTPQMRRLRRNTPFVGILTEQEREVAIKQDASGVMSTVEILF
;
A
#
# COMPACT_ATOMS: atom_id res chain seq x y z
N MET A 1 -16.24 -25.72 -44.99
CA MET A 1 -16.21 -25.85 -43.51
C MET A 1 -14.98 -26.67 -43.11
N ARG A 2 -13.94 -26.04 -42.54
CA ARG A 2 -12.80 -26.75 -41.93
C ARG A 2 -12.42 -26.04 -40.64
N TYR A 3 -12.76 -26.65 -39.51
CA TYR A 3 -12.27 -26.28 -38.20
C TYR A 3 -10.87 -26.88 -38.03
N GLN A 4 -9.87 -26.06 -37.74
CA GLN A 4 -8.58 -26.51 -37.19
C GLN A 4 -8.35 -25.79 -35.86
N SER A 5 -8.64 -26.50 -34.76
CA SER A 5 -7.95 -26.34 -33.48
C SER A 5 -6.56 -27.00 -33.60
N PHE A 6 -5.47 -26.58 -32.95
CA PHE A 6 -5.32 -26.30 -31.53
C PHE A 6 -4.25 -25.24 -31.28
N ASN A 7 -4.59 -24.28 -30.43
CA ASN A 7 -3.71 -23.22 -29.95
C ASN A 7 -2.63 -23.83 -29.02
N LYS A 8 -1.39 -23.94 -29.50
CA LYS A 8 -0.22 -24.40 -28.76
C LYS A 8 0.15 -23.39 -27.66
N ARG A 9 -0.56 -23.45 -26.52
CA ARG A 9 -0.17 -22.72 -25.31
C ARG A 9 1.16 -23.28 -24.80
N ARG A 10 2.26 -22.64 -25.20
CA ARG A 10 3.60 -22.86 -24.65
C ARG A 10 3.52 -22.68 -23.14
N LYS A 11 3.65 -23.78 -22.38
CA LYS A 11 3.85 -23.77 -20.93
C LYS A 11 5.19 -23.08 -20.66
N LYS A 12 5.18 -21.77 -20.47
CA LYS A 12 6.35 -21.06 -19.91
C LYS A 12 6.56 -21.62 -18.50
N PRO A 13 7.74 -22.18 -18.17
CA PRO A 13 8.04 -22.53 -16.79
C PRO A 13 7.94 -21.25 -15.96
N TYR A 14 7.11 -21.28 -14.93
CA TYR A 14 6.87 -20.17 -14.03
C TYR A 14 8.12 -19.99 -13.16
N ALA A 15 9.15 -19.35 -13.72
CA ALA A 15 10.32 -18.97 -12.96
C ALA A 15 9.88 -17.88 -11.98
N ILE A 16 9.74 -18.24 -10.70
CA ILE A 16 9.52 -17.29 -9.62
C ILE A 16 10.74 -16.37 -9.62
N LYS A 17 10.57 -15.14 -10.13
CA LYS A 17 11.62 -14.12 -10.03
C LYS A 17 11.84 -13.85 -8.54
N LYS A 18 13.03 -14.21 -8.02
CA LYS A 18 13.45 -13.75 -6.69
C LYS A 18 13.40 -12.22 -6.67
N THR A 19 12.70 -11.67 -5.68
CA THR A 19 12.68 -10.23 -5.40
C THR A 19 14.10 -9.73 -5.22
N SER A 20 14.47 -8.62 -5.84
CA SER A 20 15.81 -8.06 -5.68
C SER A 20 15.96 -7.38 -4.31
N ILE A 21 17.17 -7.36 -3.75
CA ILE A 21 17.49 -6.58 -2.53
C ILE A 21 17.04 -5.11 -2.68
N LYS A 22 17.11 -4.57 -3.91
CA LYS A 22 16.62 -3.22 -4.21
C LYS A 22 15.10 -3.10 -4.03
N ASP A 23 14.34 -4.09 -4.48
CA ASP A 23 12.89 -4.10 -4.34
C ASP A 23 12.47 -4.20 -2.86
N GLU A 24 13.20 -4.99 -2.07
CA GLU A 24 12.96 -5.10 -0.62
C GLU A 24 13.25 -3.79 0.11
N ASN A 25 14.31 -3.07 -0.26
CA ASN A 25 14.60 -1.75 0.32
C ASN A 25 13.50 -0.73 -0.03
N ILE A 26 13.00 -0.75 -1.26
CA ILE A 26 11.87 0.11 -1.67
C ILE A 26 10.62 -0.24 -0.87
N ASP A 27 10.30 -1.53 -0.72
CA ASP A 27 9.12 -1.96 0.04
C ASP A 27 9.22 -1.53 1.51
N ARG A 28 10.40 -1.63 2.13
CA ARG A 28 10.65 -1.12 3.49
C ARG A 28 10.40 0.38 3.61
N GLN A 29 10.94 1.17 2.68
CA GLN A 29 10.68 2.62 2.66
C GLN A 29 9.20 2.95 2.49
N ILE A 30 8.49 2.21 1.62
CA ILE A 30 7.05 2.39 1.42
C ILE A 30 6.27 2.07 2.71
N ILE A 31 6.64 1.02 3.43
CA ILE A 31 6.04 0.68 4.75
C ILE A 31 6.28 1.83 5.74
N ALA A 32 7.51 2.32 5.86
CA ALA A 32 7.83 3.43 6.77
C ALA A 32 6.99 4.68 6.47
N ILE A 33 6.86 5.02 5.18
CA ILE A 33 6.01 6.12 4.72
C ILE A 33 4.53 5.87 5.08
N HIS A 34 4.01 4.66 4.87
CA HIS A 34 2.62 4.33 5.18
C HIS A 34 2.32 4.32 6.67
N HIS A 35 3.29 3.90 7.49
CA HIS A 35 3.18 4.00 8.93
C HIS A 35 3.08 5.47 9.38
N ALA A 36 3.91 6.35 8.83
CA ALA A 36 3.85 7.79 9.11
C ALA A 36 2.52 8.42 8.63
N ILE A 37 2.04 8.04 7.44
CA ILE A 37 0.72 8.45 6.94
C ILE A 37 -0.38 8.01 7.91
N ALA A 38 -0.38 6.75 8.33
CA ALA A 38 -1.38 6.21 9.24
C ALA A 38 -1.41 7.00 10.57
N LYS A 39 -0.25 7.26 11.16
CA LYS A 39 -0.14 8.08 12.37
C LYS A 39 -0.69 9.50 12.18
N LYS A 40 -0.42 10.12 11.03
CA LYS A 40 -0.93 11.46 10.72
C LYS A 40 -2.46 11.46 10.57
N LEU A 41 -3.01 10.44 9.92
CA LEU A 41 -4.46 10.29 9.74
C LEU A 41 -5.18 10.02 11.08
N LEU A 42 -4.56 9.25 11.99
CA LEU A 42 -5.10 9.02 13.33
C LEU A 42 -5.07 10.28 14.20
N ALA A 43 -4.08 11.16 14.00
CA ALA A 43 -3.96 12.41 14.74
C ALA A 43 -4.92 13.52 14.24
N ASP A 44 -5.34 13.46 12.98
CA ASP A 44 -6.20 14.47 12.35
C ASP A 44 -7.25 13.83 11.43
N THR A 45 -8.48 13.75 11.93
CA THR A 45 -9.63 13.20 11.20
C THR A 45 -10.02 14.02 9.97
N HIS A 46 -9.69 15.32 9.92
CA HIS A 46 -9.95 16.13 8.71
C HIS A 46 -9.07 15.67 7.53
N CYS A 47 -7.83 15.22 7.81
CA CYS A 47 -6.97 14.63 6.78
C CYS A 47 -7.57 13.34 6.18
N VAL A 48 -8.35 12.58 6.95
CA VAL A 48 -9.01 11.35 6.48
C VAL A 48 -10.05 11.67 5.42
N GLN A 49 -10.91 12.68 5.64
CA GLN A 49 -11.92 13.07 4.66
C GLN A 49 -11.28 13.55 3.35
N LYS A 50 -10.17 14.30 3.43
CA LYS A 50 -9.41 14.72 2.25
C LYS A 50 -8.90 13.53 1.44
N VAL A 51 -8.44 12.47 2.11
CA VAL A 51 -8.02 11.23 1.45
C VAL A 51 -9.21 10.52 0.78
N LYS A 52 -10.33 10.37 1.48
CA LYS A 52 -11.55 9.75 0.93
C LYS A 52 -12.03 10.48 -0.33
N ASN A 53 -12.13 11.80 -0.28
CA ASN A 53 -12.52 12.61 -1.45
C ASN A 53 -11.56 12.43 -2.63
N LYS A 54 -10.24 12.34 -2.38
CA LYS A 54 -9.25 12.10 -3.43
C LYS A 54 -9.37 10.70 -4.04
N LEU A 55 -9.66 9.69 -3.24
CA LEU A 55 -9.93 8.33 -3.69
C LEU A 55 -11.17 8.28 -4.61
N GLU A 56 -12.25 8.93 -4.20
CA GLU A 56 -13.49 9.06 -4.98
C GLU A 56 -13.23 9.81 -6.29
N GLN A 57 -12.54 10.95 -6.24
CA GLN A 57 -12.15 11.68 -7.45
C GLN A 57 -11.32 10.82 -8.41
N GLN A 58 -10.33 10.08 -7.91
CA GLN A 58 -9.52 9.19 -8.76
C GLN A 58 -10.35 8.05 -9.35
N LEU A 59 -11.38 7.57 -8.65
CA LEU A 59 -12.29 6.55 -9.15
C LEU A 59 -13.14 7.11 -10.30
N ASP A 60 -13.71 8.30 -10.11
CA ASP A 60 -14.51 9.00 -11.12
C ASP A 60 -13.69 9.30 -12.38
N GLU A 61 -12.44 9.75 -12.19
CA GLU A 61 -11.48 9.98 -13.27
C GLU A 61 -10.88 8.70 -13.86
N LYS A 62 -11.26 7.52 -13.35
CA LYS A 62 -10.74 6.19 -13.76
C LYS A 62 -9.22 6.06 -13.64
N LYS A 63 -8.60 6.83 -12.75
CA LYS A 63 -7.16 6.80 -12.44
C LYS A 63 -6.77 5.72 -11.42
N ILE A 64 -7.74 5.17 -10.72
CA ILE A 64 -7.57 4.05 -9.79
C ILE A 64 -8.41 2.84 -10.25
N ARG A 65 -7.88 1.64 -10.04
CA ARG A 65 -8.66 0.40 -10.23
C ARG A 65 -9.72 0.30 -9.14
N TYR A 66 -10.92 -0.14 -9.50
CA TYR A 66 -12.02 -0.30 -8.53
C TYR A 66 -11.64 -1.18 -7.33
N SER A 67 -10.91 -2.28 -7.54
CA SER A 67 -10.44 -3.12 -6.43
C SER A 67 -9.44 -2.41 -5.52
N HIS A 68 -8.59 -1.52 -6.05
CA HIS A 68 -7.67 -0.74 -5.22
C HIS A 68 -8.43 0.32 -4.42
N PHE A 69 -9.43 0.96 -5.04
CA PHE A 69 -10.34 1.88 -4.36
C PHE A 69 -11.02 1.19 -3.17
N ILE A 70 -11.68 0.04 -3.39
CA ILE A 70 -12.38 -0.69 -2.33
C ILE A 70 -11.43 -1.06 -1.19
N ASN A 71 -10.25 -1.62 -1.50
CA ASN A 71 -9.28 -1.97 -0.45
C ASN A 71 -8.88 -0.75 0.39
N TRP A 72 -8.53 0.37 -0.25
CA TRP A 72 -8.12 1.57 0.49
C TRP A 72 -9.27 2.19 1.28
N TYR A 73 -10.47 2.23 0.69
CA TYR A 73 -11.65 2.75 1.37
C TYR A 73 -11.99 1.91 2.60
N SER A 74 -12.00 0.57 2.47
CA SER A 74 -12.19 -0.35 3.60
C SER A 74 -11.15 -0.18 4.69
N ILE A 75 -9.88 0.09 4.33
CA ILE A 75 -8.84 0.41 5.32
C ILE A 75 -9.19 1.71 6.06
N LEU A 76 -9.58 2.76 5.35
CA LEU A 76 -9.94 4.05 5.96
C LEU A 76 -11.20 3.98 6.84
N GLU A 77 -12.12 3.04 6.59
CA GLU A 77 -13.28 2.81 7.48
C GLU A 77 -12.87 2.24 8.85
N MET A 78 -11.67 1.68 8.98
CA MET A 78 -11.17 1.17 10.26
C MET A 78 -10.49 2.25 11.11
N ILE A 79 -10.53 3.53 10.72
CA ILE A 79 -9.81 4.62 11.38
C ILE A 79 -10.15 4.76 12.88
N ASP A 80 -11.39 4.45 13.27
CA ASP A 80 -11.86 4.50 14.66
C ASP A 80 -11.31 3.33 15.51
N GLN A 81 -10.58 2.39 14.89
CA GLN A 81 -9.87 1.29 15.53
C GLN A 81 -8.36 1.43 15.25
N PRO A 82 -7.65 2.29 16.02
CA PRO A 82 -6.29 2.72 15.66
C PRO A 82 -5.30 1.59 15.40
N GLU A 83 -5.33 0.54 16.23
CA GLU A 83 -4.44 -0.61 16.08
C GLU A 83 -4.75 -1.42 14.82
N VAL A 84 -6.02 -1.68 14.55
CA VAL A 84 -6.48 -2.42 13.35
C VAL A 84 -6.13 -1.63 12.09
N PHE A 85 -6.39 -0.33 12.09
CA PHE A 85 -6.05 0.57 10.98
C PHE A 85 -4.54 0.59 10.72
N LEU A 86 -3.73 0.77 11.76
CA LEU A 86 -2.28 0.84 11.64
C LEU A 86 -1.72 -0.46 11.07
N ASN A 87 -2.16 -1.60 11.61
CA ASN A 87 -1.76 -2.92 11.14
C ASN A 87 -2.15 -3.14 9.67
N ALA A 88 -3.37 -2.79 9.29
CA ALA A 88 -3.83 -2.88 7.90
C ALA A 88 -3.03 -1.99 6.94
N MET A 89 -2.58 -0.81 7.38
CA MET A 89 -1.76 0.09 6.57
C MET A 89 -0.36 -0.47 6.28
N ILE A 90 0.23 -1.21 7.23
CA ILE A 90 1.62 -1.67 7.16
C ILE A 90 1.80 -3.16 6.87
N GLU A 91 0.71 -3.93 6.81
CA GLU A 91 0.71 -5.39 6.63
C GLU A 91 1.64 -5.86 5.47
N ASP A 92 2.60 -6.74 5.75
CA ASP A 92 3.59 -7.17 4.74
C ASP A 92 3.18 -8.42 3.94
N THR A 93 1.97 -8.39 3.37
CA THR A 93 1.56 -9.43 2.41
C THR A 93 1.90 -9.04 0.96
N PRO A 94 2.07 -10.01 0.04
CA PRO A 94 2.30 -9.71 -1.37
C PRO A 94 1.18 -8.85 -2.01
N GLN A 95 -0.05 -8.99 -1.54
CA GLN A 95 -1.18 -8.17 -1.98
C GLN A 95 -1.01 -6.72 -1.52
N MET A 96 -0.74 -6.53 -0.23
CA MET A 96 -0.58 -5.19 0.35
C MET A 96 0.64 -4.46 -0.17
N ARG A 97 1.77 -5.14 -0.42
CA ARG A 97 2.92 -4.54 -1.12
C ARG A 97 2.54 -3.97 -2.49
N ARG A 98 1.79 -4.73 -3.30
CA ARG A 98 1.30 -4.26 -4.61
C ARG A 98 0.33 -3.09 -4.48
N LEU A 99 -0.52 -3.10 -3.46
CA LEU A 99 -1.46 -2.03 -3.18
C LEU A 99 -0.73 -0.73 -2.80
N ARG A 100 0.23 -0.81 -1.86
CA ARG A 100 1.05 0.33 -1.39
C ARG A 100 1.91 0.97 -2.48
N ARG A 101 2.51 0.16 -3.37
CA ARG A 101 3.27 0.68 -4.53
C ARG A 101 2.43 1.57 -5.46
N ASN A 102 1.10 1.46 -5.41
CA ASN A 102 0.16 2.26 -6.21
C ASN A 102 -0.79 3.06 -5.29
N THR A 103 -0.25 3.61 -4.20
CA THR A 103 -1.02 4.33 -3.19
C THR A 103 -1.56 5.68 -3.68
N PRO A 104 -2.81 6.04 -3.34
CA PRO A 104 -3.41 7.34 -3.64
C PRO A 104 -3.02 8.42 -2.63
N PHE A 105 -2.32 8.08 -1.54
CA PHE A 105 -2.02 8.95 -0.39
C PHE A 105 -0.94 10.03 -0.66
N VAL A 106 -0.81 10.48 -1.89
CA VAL A 106 0.13 11.54 -2.29
C VAL A 106 -0.30 12.86 -1.65
N GLY A 107 0.65 13.58 -1.06
CA GLY A 107 0.43 14.91 -0.45
C GLY A 107 -0.16 14.89 0.96
N ILE A 108 -0.19 13.73 1.61
CA ILE A 108 -0.53 13.62 3.05
C ILE A 108 0.69 13.94 3.91
N LEU A 109 1.86 13.41 3.53
CA LEU A 109 3.13 13.82 4.12
C LEU A 109 3.73 14.99 3.35
N THR A 110 4.35 15.92 4.07
CA THR A 110 5.30 16.89 3.52
C THR A 110 6.61 16.20 3.14
N GLU A 111 7.48 16.94 2.43
CA GLU A 111 8.82 16.47 2.10
C GLU A 111 9.60 16.07 3.35
N GLN A 112 9.59 16.96 4.35
CA GLN A 112 10.30 16.79 5.61
C GLN A 112 9.76 15.58 6.40
N GLU A 113 8.44 15.43 6.49
CA GLU A 113 7.83 14.29 7.19
C GLU A 113 8.20 12.95 6.53
N ARG A 114 8.26 12.91 5.20
CA ARG A 114 8.65 11.71 4.47
C ARG A 114 10.12 11.36 4.72
N GLU A 115 11.03 12.33 4.71
CA GLU A 115 12.43 12.10 5.04
C GLU A 115 12.60 11.57 6.47
N VAL A 116 11.88 12.15 7.43
CA VAL A 116 11.92 11.71 8.83
C VAL A 116 11.44 10.26 8.93
N ALA A 117 10.34 9.90 8.27
CA ALA A 117 9.83 8.53 8.27
C ALA A 117 10.87 7.51 7.77
N ILE A 118 11.53 7.80 6.64
CA ILE A 118 12.57 6.93 6.09
C ILE A 118 13.80 6.84 7.01
N LYS A 119 14.23 7.97 7.60
CA LYS A 119 15.39 8.01 8.52
C LYS A 119 15.12 7.25 9.82
N GLN A 120 13.91 7.37 10.39
CA GLN A 120 13.51 6.66 11.61
C GLN A 120 13.47 5.14 11.42
N ASP A 121 12.94 4.68 10.29
CA ASP A 121 12.96 3.27 9.91
C ASP A 121 14.40 2.75 9.73
N ALA A 122 15.23 3.50 9.00
CA ALA A 122 16.64 3.15 8.83
C ALA A 122 17.44 3.09 10.14
N SER A 123 17.00 3.82 11.17
CA SER A 123 17.62 3.85 12.50
C SER A 123 17.06 2.76 13.44
N GLY A 124 16.12 1.92 12.98
CA GLY A 124 15.49 0.86 13.79
C GLY A 124 14.48 1.35 14.83
N VAL A 125 14.02 2.59 14.73
CA VAL A 125 13.09 3.21 15.70
C VAL A 125 11.63 2.83 15.41
N MET A 126 11.35 2.26 14.24
CA MET A 126 10.08 1.57 13.97
C MET A 126 10.12 0.24 14.72
N SER A 127 9.69 0.27 15.98
CA SER A 127 9.54 -0.93 16.80
C SER A 127 8.69 -1.93 16.02
N THR A 128 9.29 -3.10 15.82
CA THR A 128 8.63 -4.38 15.52
C THR A 128 7.25 -4.36 16.16
N VAL A 129 6.19 -4.27 15.33
CA VAL A 129 4.89 -4.77 15.78
C VAL A 129 5.16 -6.25 16.00
N GLU A 130 5.28 -6.59 17.28
CA GLU A 130 5.69 -7.90 17.74
C GLU A 130 4.87 -8.95 17.02
N ILE A 131 5.60 -9.94 16.49
CA ILE A 131 5.05 -11.24 16.11
C ILE A 131 4.37 -11.78 17.37
N LEU A 132 3.07 -11.52 17.52
CA LEU A 132 2.25 -12.10 18.58
C LEU A 132 0.98 -12.69 17.96
N PHE A 133 1.11 -14.00 17.75
CA PHE A 133 0.13 -15.07 17.47
C PHE A 133 -0.29 -15.29 16.01
#